data_AF-A0A5E4KGN5-F1
#
_entry.id   AF-A0A5E4KGN5-F1
#
_cell.length_a   1.000
_cell.length_b   1.000
_cell.length_c   1.000
_cell.angle_alpha   90.00
_cell.angle_beta   90.00
_cell.angle_gamma   90.00
#
_symmetry.space_group_name_H-M   'P 1'
#
loop_
_entity.id
_entity.type
_entity.pdbx_description
1 polymer ?
#
loop_
_entity_poly.entity_id
_entity_poly.type
_entity_poly.pdbx_seq_one_letter_code
_entity_poly.pdbx_strand_id
1 'polypeptide(L)'
;MKKTIYVLVLVMILTGIGIASAEVNIDSVNTNIQSAEQISQHAFQQGMKGFIDVFEQVYRLFMRQSLPPALDRIYNGSVPETPSSSYIFEMFKLADPFIGITTDVQQGDMKNATANFNQFKAQYQNVSKMVPQWQGYWDINLVNQLGKDLNDNNKPAVFQDVGKIGQGCAKCHGNEMPQVWAKYYWRDFDTVNVSTPEGNLSWNDAMTKYLDSGYSGIGSNIREGKQQDAINSFNLYKSMLLNFKQACNDCHNTPRYYFVSDDVMANVTQMGDDIQAGKLAEAEIIRQQLGDTCIRCHILHMPAQDMKGKMEK
;
A
#
# COMPACT_ATOMS: atom_id res chain seq x y z
N MET A 1 37.77 -3.80 17.34
CA MET A 1 36.73 -4.57 18.05
C MET A 1 35.70 -3.71 18.79
N LYS A 2 36.07 -2.77 19.68
CA LYS A 2 35.07 -1.98 20.44
C LYS A 2 34.21 -1.03 19.59
N LYS A 3 34.71 -0.48 18.48
CA LYS A 3 33.95 0.46 17.62
C LYS A 3 32.90 -0.23 16.72
N THR A 4 33.14 -1.48 16.34
CA THR A 4 32.23 -2.28 15.50
C THR A 4 30.95 -2.66 16.24
N ILE A 5 31.05 -2.87 17.57
CA ILE A 5 29.90 -3.17 18.44
C ILE A 5 28.96 -1.95 18.54
N TYR A 6 29.50 -0.73 18.58
CA TYR A 6 28.67 0.48 18.64
C TYR A 6 27.83 0.70 17.39
N VAL A 7 28.32 0.35 16.19
CA VAL A 7 27.56 0.51 14.93
C VAL A 7 26.44 -0.52 14.84
N LEU A 8 26.70 -1.76 15.23
CA LEU A 8 25.67 -2.80 15.33
C LEU A 8 24.59 -2.42 16.35
N VAL A 9 24.99 -1.88 17.50
CA VAL A 9 24.06 -1.39 18.53
C VAL A 9 23.30 -0.15 18.05
N LEU A 10 23.93 0.78 17.31
CA LEU A 10 23.24 1.95 16.76
C LEU A 10 22.23 1.57 15.66
N VAL A 11 22.57 0.59 14.81
CA VAL A 11 21.65 0.04 13.81
C VAL A 11 20.49 -0.71 14.49
N MET A 12 20.74 -1.45 15.58
CA MET A 12 19.68 -2.07 16.38
C MET A 12 18.80 -1.04 17.11
N ILE A 13 19.39 0.04 17.64
CA ILE A 13 18.66 1.10 18.35
C ILE A 13 17.83 1.96 17.37
N LEU A 14 18.34 2.21 16.16
CA LEU A 14 17.63 3.01 15.15
C LEU A 14 16.59 2.23 14.35
N THR A 15 16.72 0.91 14.23
CA THR A 15 15.73 0.07 13.52
C THR A 15 14.70 -0.57 14.46
N GLY A 16 14.86 -0.47 15.78
CA GLY A 16 13.93 -1.07 16.75
C GLY A 16 13.82 -2.59 16.65
N ILE A 17 14.74 -3.25 15.94
CA ILE A 17 14.74 -4.70 15.76
C ILE A 17 15.37 -5.34 17.00
N GLY A 18 14.54 -5.60 18.00
CA GLY A 18 14.83 -6.67 18.95
C GLY A 18 14.75 -8.00 18.20
N ILE A 19 15.88 -8.55 17.78
CA ILE A 19 15.95 -9.95 17.32
C ILE A 19 15.78 -10.83 18.56
N ALA A 20 14.53 -11.04 18.98
CA ALA A 20 14.17 -12.20 19.77
C ALA A 20 14.15 -13.40 18.82
N SER A 21 15.28 -14.12 18.78
CA SER A 21 15.38 -15.52 18.36
C SER A 21 14.40 -15.98 17.26
N ALA A 22 14.58 -15.47 16.05
CA ALA A 22 14.20 -16.19 14.84
C ALA A 22 15.52 -16.54 14.14
N GLU A 23 15.76 -17.82 13.89
CA GLU A 23 16.87 -18.29 13.06
C GLU A 23 16.70 -17.73 11.65
N VAL A 24 17.20 -16.51 11.41
CA VAL A 24 17.39 -16.00 10.07
C VAL A 24 18.50 -16.84 9.47
N ASN A 25 18.15 -17.70 8.52
CA ASN A 25 19.12 -18.47 7.75
C ASN A 25 19.93 -17.51 6.87
N ILE A 26 21.07 -17.07 7.43
CA ILE A 26 22.00 -16.10 6.83
C ILE A 26 22.60 -16.63 5.52
N ASP A 27 22.56 -17.95 5.28
CA ASP A 27 23.11 -18.56 4.06
C ASP A 27 22.28 -18.25 2.81
N SER A 28 21.01 -17.85 2.97
CA SER A 28 20.13 -17.43 1.86
C SER A 28 20.29 -15.97 1.43
N VAL A 29 21.11 -15.19 2.16
CA VAL A 29 21.29 -13.74 1.97
C VAL A 29 22.51 -13.43 1.07
N ASN A 30 23.12 -14.45 0.46
CA ASN A 30 24.39 -14.30 -0.23
C ASN A 30 24.22 -14.32 -1.75
N THR A 31 24.30 -13.14 -2.37
CA THR A 31 24.91 -12.90 -3.70
C THR A 31 25.02 -11.42 -4.08
N ASN A 32 24.44 -10.47 -3.32
CA ASN A 32 24.53 -9.04 -3.67
C ASN A 32 24.66 -8.06 -2.49
N ILE A 33 24.89 -8.53 -1.26
CA ILE A 33 25.00 -7.63 -0.10
C ILE A 33 26.47 -7.47 0.28
N GLN A 34 26.96 -6.23 0.19
CA GLN A 34 28.26 -5.84 0.74
C GLN A 34 28.34 -6.28 2.21
N SER A 35 29.49 -6.79 2.66
CA SER A 35 29.63 -7.22 4.06
C SER A 35 29.30 -6.07 5.02
N ALA A 36 28.82 -6.38 6.23
CA ALA A 36 28.51 -5.36 7.24
C ALA A 36 29.69 -4.39 7.50
N GLU A 37 30.92 -4.86 7.29
CA GLU A 37 32.13 -4.06 7.35
C GLU A 37 32.27 -3.09 6.17
N GLN A 38 31.99 -3.53 4.95
CA GLN A 38 31.96 -2.68 3.75
C GLN A 38 30.87 -1.60 3.84
N ILE A 39 29.69 -1.96 4.35
CA ILE A 39 28.56 -1.06 4.60
C ILE A 39 28.97 0.03 5.61
N SER A 40 29.61 -0.35 6.72
CA SER A 40 30.07 0.61 7.72
C SER A 40 31.16 1.53 7.18
N GLN A 41 32.13 1.01 6.43
CA GLN A 41 33.19 1.82 5.83
C GLN A 41 32.64 2.83 4.81
N HIS A 42 31.68 2.41 3.99
CA HIS A 42 31.01 3.30 3.03
C HIS A 42 30.27 4.45 3.73
N ALA A 43 29.52 4.15 4.80
CA ALA A 43 28.84 5.17 5.60
C ALA A 43 29.80 6.19 6.23
N PHE A 44 30.94 5.73 6.74
CA PHE A 44 31.95 6.62 7.33
C PHE A 44 32.68 7.47 6.28
N GLN A 45 32.95 6.92 5.09
CA GLN A 45 33.69 7.63 4.04
C GLN A 45 32.85 8.72 3.36
N GLN A 46 31.55 8.52 3.20
CA GLN A 46 30.66 9.48 2.51
C GLN A 46 29.84 10.37 3.47
N GLY A 47 30.10 10.31 4.77
CA GLY A 47 29.38 11.10 5.77
C GLY A 47 27.88 10.82 5.77
N MET A 48 27.06 11.87 5.87
CA MET A 48 25.60 11.75 5.97
C MET A 48 24.98 11.03 4.76
N LYS A 49 25.53 11.23 3.56
CA LYS A 49 25.08 10.56 2.34
C LYS A 49 25.27 9.05 2.43
N GLY A 50 26.44 8.60 2.85
CA GLY A 50 26.70 7.17 3.02
C GLY A 50 25.81 6.52 4.09
N PHE A 51 25.46 7.26 5.15
CA PHE A 51 24.52 6.76 6.15
C PHE A 51 23.10 6.59 5.59
N ILE A 52 22.62 7.57 4.80
CA ILE A 52 21.34 7.49 4.09
C ILE A 52 21.33 6.29 3.15
N ASP A 53 22.37 6.11 2.34
CA ASP A 53 22.48 5.02 1.37
C ASP A 53 22.42 3.64 2.05
N VAL A 54 23.06 3.49 3.21
CA VAL A 54 23.00 2.27 4.02
C VAL A 54 21.61 2.04 4.61
N PHE A 55 21.00 3.07 5.17
CA PHE A 55 19.65 2.98 5.72
C PHE A 55 18.64 2.56 4.63
N GLU A 56 18.71 3.18 3.45
CA GLU A 56 17.85 2.84 2.32
C GLU A 56 18.03 1.38 1.88
N GLN A 57 19.26 0.87 1.81
CA GLN A 57 19.53 -0.53 1.49
C GLN A 57 18.93 -1.48 2.52
N VAL A 58 19.12 -1.21 3.82
CA VAL A 58 18.55 -2.02 4.91
C VAL A 58 17.02 -1.98 4.86
N TYR A 59 16.43 -0.80 4.65
CA TYR A 59 14.98 -0.65 4.55
C TYR A 59 14.41 -1.39 3.33
N ARG A 60 15.07 -1.33 2.16
CA ARG A 60 14.66 -2.12 0.99
C ARG A 60 14.74 -3.62 1.26
N LEU A 61 15.81 -4.09 1.88
CA LEU A 61 15.93 -5.50 2.27
C LEU A 61 14.82 -5.92 3.23
N PHE A 62 14.51 -5.09 4.23
CA PHE A 62 13.39 -5.29 5.12
C PHE A 62 12.07 -5.39 4.35
N MET A 63 11.77 -4.44 3.45
CA MET A 63 10.54 -4.45 2.65
C MET A 63 10.46 -5.65 1.70
N ARG A 64 11.58 -6.11 1.12
CA ARG A 64 11.59 -7.31 0.25
C ARG A 64 11.32 -8.59 1.05
N GLN A 65 11.78 -8.64 2.30
CA GLN A 65 11.62 -9.78 3.19
C GLN A 65 10.37 -9.69 4.08
N SER A 66 9.65 -8.57 4.03
CA SER A 66 8.53 -8.30 4.96
C SER A 66 7.34 -9.21 4.72
N LEU A 67 7.19 -9.73 3.49
CA LEU A 67 6.17 -10.72 3.16
C LEU A 67 6.77 -12.13 3.00
N PRO A 68 6.13 -13.16 3.58
CA PRO A 68 6.55 -14.54 3.40
C PRO A 68 6.53 -14.98 1.93
N PRO A 69 7.56 -15.69 1.42
CA PRO A 69 7.59 -16.20 0.04
C PRO A 69 6.43 -17.17 -0.28
N ALA A 70 5.85 -17.81 0.74
CA ALA A 70 4.66 -18.65 0.58
C ALA A 70 3.47 -17.89 -0.03
N LEU A 71 3.41 -16.57 0.18
CA LEU A 71 2.36 -15.72 -0.37
C LEU A 71 2.42 -15.63 -1.90
N ASP A 72 3.60 -15.69 -2.52
CA ASP A 72 3.71 -15.62 -3.99
C ASP A 72 2.91 -16.77 -4.65
N ARG A 73 2.91 -17.95 -4.03
CA ARG A 73 2.12 -19.10 -4.49
C ARG A 73 0.62 -18.92 -4.21
N ILE A 74 0.27 -18.40 -3.03
CA ILE A 74 -1.12 -18.21 -2.59
C ILE A 74 -1.84 -17.16 -3.44
N TYR A 75 -1.12 -16.10 -3.78
CA TYR A 75 -1.59 -14.97 -4.58
C TYR A 75 -1.26 -15.13 -6.06
N ASN A 76 -0.70 -16.28 -6.48
CA ASN A 76 -0.47 -16.56 -7.89
C ASN A 76 -1.78 -16.49 -8.69
N GLY A 77 -1.78 -15.75 -9.79
CA GLY A 77 -2.99 -15.50 -10.59
C GLY A 77 -3.98 -14.52 -9.96
N SER A 78 -3.62 -13.82 -8.87
CA SER A 78 -4.41 -12.70 -8.38
C SER A 78 -4.51 -11.64 -9.46
N VAL A 79 -5.73 -11.18 -9.73
CA VAL A 79 -5.96 -10.09 -10.67
C VAL A 79 -5.95 -8.80 -9.87
N PRO A 80 -5.13 -7.80 -10.24
CA PRO A 80 -5.21 -6.49 -9.62
C PRO A 80 -6.65 -5.97 -9.57
N GLU A 81 -6.99 -5.23 -8.52
CA GLU A 81 -8.36 -4.77 -8.20
C GLU A 81 -9.37 -5.85 -7.79
N THR A 82 -9.10 -7.14 -8.01
CA THR A 82 -10.03 -8.23 -7.66
C THR A 82 -9.41 -9.18 -6.63
N PRO A 83 -9.84 -9.10 -5.35
CA PRO A 83 -9.43 -10.06 -4.33
C PRO A 83 -9.79 -11.50 -4.74
N SER A 84 -8.81 -12.27 -5.22
CA SER A 84 -9.05 -13.60 -5.79
C SER A 84 -8.10 -14.69 -5.29
N SER A 85 -7.24 -14.36 -4.32
CA SER A 85 -6.35 -15.36 -3.73
C SER A 85 -7.14 -16.39 -2.90
N SER A 86 -6.65 -17.62 -2.87
CA SER A 86 -7.24 -18.68 -2.05
C SER A 86 -7.32 -18.29 -0.57
N TYR A 87 -6.34 -17.54 -0.07
CA TYR A 87 -6.30 -17.07 1.31
C TYR A 87 -7.45 -16.12 1.66
N ILE A 88 -7.82 -15.22 0.75
CA ILE A 88 -8.95 -14.30 1.00
C ILE A 88 -10.27 -15.07 1.09
N PHE A 89 -10.49 -16.06 0.23
CA PHE A 89 -11.67 -16.92 0.33
C PHE A 89 -11.72 -17.70 1.64
N GLU A 90 -10.60 -18.25 2.09
CA GLU A 90 -10.52 -18.95 3.37
C GLU A 90 -10.70 -18.00 4.58
N MET A 91 -10.33 -16.72 4.44
CA MET A 91 -10.61 -15.68 5.43
C MET A 91 -12.09 -15.31 5.51
N PHE A 92 -12.81 -15.24 4.40
CA PHE A 92 -14.27 -15.05 4.43
C PHE A 92 -14.98 -16.22 5.11
N LYS A 93 -14.60 -17.46 4.78
CA LYS A 93 -15.10 -18.67 5.46
C LYS A 93 -14.80 -18.68 6.96
N LEU A 94 -13.73 -18.01 7.39
CA LEU A 94 -13.39 -17.87 8.81
C LEU A 94 -14.25 -16.80 9.50
N ALA A 95 -14.49 -15.67 8.82
CA ALA A 95 -15.18 -14.52 9.38
C ALA A 95 -16.66 -14.82 9.69
N ASP A 96 -17.36 -15.51 8.79
CA ASP A 96 -18.79 -15.81 8.93
C ASP A 96 -19.13 -16.53 10.25
N PRO A 97 -18.53 -17.70 10.57
CA PRO A 97 -18.81 -18.37 11.83
C PRO A 97 -18.27 -17.59 13.05
N PHE A 98 -17.20 -16.81 12.91
CA PHE A 98 -16.68 -15.99 14.01
C PHE A 98 -17.69 -14.93 14.47
N ILE A 99 -18.28 -14.19 13.52
CA ILE A 99 -19.35 -13.22 13.81
C ILE A 99 -20.64 -13.95 14.23
N GLY A 100 -20.91 -15.12 13.65
CA GLY A 100 -22.04 -15.98 14.01
C GLY A 100 -22.07 -16.33 15.51
N ILE A 101 -20.92 -16.68 16.11
CA ILE A 101 -20.82 -16.96 17.56
C ILE A 101 -21.41 -15.81 18.38
N THR A 102 -20.95 -14.57 18.13
CA THR A 102 -21.44 -13.41 18.90
C THR A 102 -22.91 -13.10 18.65
N THR A 103 -23.34 -13.24 17.39
CA THR A 103 -24.73 -13.00 16.99
C THR A 103 -25.68 -13.94 17.73
N ASP A 104 -25.35 -15.22 17.75
CA ASP A 104 -26.16 -16.25 18.40
C ASP A 104 -26.15 -16.11 19.92
N VAL A 105 -25.00 -15.80 20.55
CA VAL A 105 -24.91 -15.56 22.00
C VAL A 105 -25.78 -14.38 22.44
N GLN A 106 -25.80 -13.30 21.64
CA GLN A 106 -26.67 -12.14 21.86
C GLN A 106 -28.15 -12.51 21.77
N GLN A 107 -28.51 -13.36 20.81
CA GLN A 107 -29.87 -13.87 20.65
C GLN A 107 -30.25 -14.93 21.69
N GLY A 108 -29.28 -15.44 22.45
CA GLY A 108 -29.49 -16.53 23.40
C GLY A 108 -29.55 -17.91 22.76
N ASP A 109 -29.23 -18.03 21.48
CA ASP A 109 -29.19 -19.29 20.74
C ASP A 109 -27.84 -20.00 20.94
N MET A 110 -27.64 -20.56 22.13
CA MET A 110 -26.37 -21.21 22.46
C MET A 110 -26.08 -22.43 21.58
N LYS A 111 -27.11 -23.07 21.03
CA LYS A 111 -26.94 -24.22 20.13
C LYS A 111 -26.26 -23.79 18.83
N ASN A 112 -26.75 -22.73 18.20
CA ASN A 112 -26.13 -22.21 16.98
C ASN A 112 -24.80 -21.52 17.29
N ALA A 113 -24.65 -20.86 18.44
CA ALA A 113 -23.35 -20.32 18.87
C ALA A 113 -22.26 -21.40 18.95
N THR A 114 -22.57 -22.57 19.52
CA THR A 114 -21.66 -23.72 19.56
C THR A 114 -21.40 -24.30 18.16
N ALA A 115 -22.42 -24.36 17.29
CA ALA A 115 -22.23 -24.82 15.92
C ALA A 115 -21.29 -23.89 15.12
N ASN A 116 -21.49 -22.58 15.24
CA ASN A 116 -20.62 -21.57 14.65
C ASN A 116 -19.21 -21.64 15.25
N PHE A 117 -19.07 -21.83 16.57
CA PHE A 117 -17.76 -22.04 17.18
C PHE A 117 -17.00 -23.23 16.60
N ASN A 118 -17.66 -24.37 16.40
CA ASN A 118 -17.01 -25.55 15.83
C ASN A 118 -16.52 -25.30 14.39
N GLN A 119 -17.33 -24.61 13.58
CA GLN A 119 -16.95 -24.21 12.22
C GLN A 119 -15.77 -23.23 12.25
N PHE A 120 -15.85 -22.19 13.08
CA PHE A 120 -14.80 -21.21 13.29
C PHE A 120 -13.49 -21.86 13.73
N LYS A 121 -13.52 -22.73 14.75
CA LYS A 121 -12.32 -23.41 15.27
C LYS A 121 -11.64 -24.26 14.20
N ALA A 122 -12.43 -25.04 13.44
CA ALA A 122 -11.88 -25.86 12.36
C ALA A 122 -11.23 -24.98 11.28
N GLN A 123 -11.90 -23.90 10.88
CA GLN A 123 -11.38 -22.99 9.88
C GLN A 123 -10.17 -22.20 10.38
N TYR A 124 -10.15 -21.76 11.64
CA TYR A 124 -9.03 -21.04 12.26
C TYR A 124 -7.76 -21.90 12.25
N GLN A 125 -7.90 -23.20 12.53
CA GLN A 125 -6.80 -24.16 12.47
C GLN A 125 -6.35 -24.47 11.03
N ASN A 126 -7.24 -24.36 10.05
CA ASN A 126 -6.90 -24.54 8.65
C ASN A 126 -6.09 -23.34 8.13
N VAL A 127 -6.62 -22.13 8.34
CA VAL A 127 -6.02 -20.88 7.85
C VAL A 127 -4.69 -20.58 8.55
N SER A 128 -4.54 -20.91 9.83
CA SER A 128 -3.28 -20.72 10.57
C SER A 128 -2.08 -21.48 9.98
N LYS A 129 -2.33 -22.50 9.15
CA LYS A 129 -1.30 -23.31 8.48
C LYS A 129 -0.97 -22.84 7.08
N MET A 130 -1.79 -21.97 6.48
CA MET A 130 -1.59 -21.53 5.09
C MET A 130 -0.33 -20.67 4.94
N VAL A 131 -0.01 -19.86 5.96
CA VAL A 131 1.17 -19.00 6.00
C VAL A 131 1.93 -19.27 7.30
N PRO A 132 2.84 -20.26 7.34
CA PRO A 132 3.50 -20.68 8.58
C PRO A 132 4.23 -19.56 9.33
N GLN A 133 4.79 -18.60 8.59
CA GLN A 133 5.48 -17.43 9.15
C GLN A 133 4.55 -16.52 9.98
N TRP A 134 3.24 -16.61 9.77
CA TRP A 134 2.24 -15.83 10.49
C TRP A 134 1.69 -16.54 11.74
N GLN A 135 2.23 -17.71 12.12
CA GLN A 135 1.78 -18.48 13.29
C GLN A 135 1.65 -17.65 14.57
N GLY A 136 2.47 -16.62 14.76
CA GLY A 136 2.44 -15.72 15.93
C GLY A 136 1.17 -14.87 16.06
N TYR A 137 0.35 -14.78 15.01
CA TYR A 137 -0.97 -14.14 15.07
C TYR A 137 -2.11 -15.10 15.46
N TRP A 138 -1.83 -16.41 15.49
CA TRP A 138 -2.84 -17.45 15.71
C TRP A 138 -2.74 -18.05 17.12
N ASP A 139 -3.66 -17.67 18.01
CA ASP A 139 -3.71 -18.23 19.38
C ASP A 139 -4.75 -19.35 19.47
N ILE A 140 -4.30 -20.58 19.26
CA ILE A 140 -5.13 -21.78 19.36
C ILE A 140 -5.63 -22.02 20.78
N ASN A 141 -4.88 -21.61 21.80
CA ASN A 141 -5.28 -21.80 23.19
C ASN A 141 -6.46 -20.90 23.54
N LEU A 142 -6.44 -19.67 23.05
CA LEU A 142 -7.54 -18.73 23.20
C LEU A 142 -8.82 -19.22 22.50
N VAL A 143 -8.71 -19.80 21.30
CA VAL A 143 -9.86 -20.44 20.64
C VAL A 143 -10.37 -21.64 21.45
N ASN A 144 -9.50 -22.42 22.08
CA ASN A 144 -9.93 -23.50 22.97
C ASN A 144 -10.62 -22.97 24.23
N GLN A 145 -10.20 -21.84 24.77
CA GLN A 145 -10.84 -21.20 25.93
C GLN A 145 -12.25 -20.71 25.59
N LEU A 146 -12.42 -20.06 24.43
CA LEU A 146 -13.74 -19.66 23.92
C LEU A 146 -14.73 -20.84 23.89
N GLY A 147 -14.26 -22.01 23.46
CA GLY A 147 -15.09 -23.22 23.45
C GLY A 147 -15.52 -23.68 24.84
N LYS A 148 -14.65 -23.54 25.86
CA LYS A 148 -15.00 -23.85 27.25
C LYS A 148 -16.05 -22.86 27.77
N ASP A 149 -15.83 -21.57 27.54
CA ASP A 149 -16.74 -20.53 28.03
C ASP A 149 -18.12 -20.61 27.37
N LEU A 150 -18.19 -21.04 26.10
CA LEU A 150 -19.44 -21.38 25.43
C LEU A 150 -20.16 -22.57 26.07
N ASN A 151 -19.43 -23.64 26.40
CA ASN A 151 -19.99 -24.81 27.07
C ASN A 151 -20.50 -24.50 28.48
N ASP A 152 -19.81 -23.62 29.20
CA ASP A 152 -20.20 -23.15 30.53
C ASP A 152 -21.33 -22.10 30.48
N ASN A 153 -21.80 -21.74 29.27
CA ASN A 153 -22.80 -20.70 29.02
C ASN A 153 -22.41 -19.33 29.64
N ASN A 154 -21.10 -19.08 29.77
CA ASN A 154 -20.54 -17.88 30.38
C ASN A 154 -20.44 -16.75 29.34
N LYS A 155 -21.58 -16.14 29.01
CA LYS A 155 -21.66 -15.11 27.96
C LYS A 155 -20.64 -13.96 28.14
N PRO A 156 -20.44 -13.38 29.34
CA PRO A 156 -19.42 -12.35 29.52
C PRO A 156 -18.02 -12.82 29.13
N ALA A 157 -17.63 -14.03 29.52
CA ALA A 157 -16.31 -14.58 29.18
C ALA A 157 -16.18 -14.88 27.68
N VAL A 158 -17.24 -15.39 27.05
CA VAL A 158 -17.30 -15.56 25.58
C VAL A 158 -17.00 -14.25 24.83
N PHE A 159 -17.62 -13.12 25.21
CA PHE A 159 -17.32 -11.85 24.57
C PHE A 159 -15.89 -11.36 24.83
N GLN A 160 -15.34 -11.61 26.03
CA GLN A 160 -13.95 -11.26 26.33
C GLN A 160 -12.97 -12.05 25.44
N ASP A 161 -13.22 -13.34 25.26
CA ASP A 161 -12.37 -14.21 24.43
C ASP A 161 -12.48 -13.88 22.95
N VAL A 162 -13.69 -13.63 22.45
CA VAL A 162 -13.88 -13.11 21.08
C VAL A 162 -13.11 -11.79 20.89
N GLY A 163 -13.15 -10.89 21.87
CA GLY A 163 -12.40 -9.63 21.82
C GLY A 163 -10.89 -9.85 21.70
N LYS A 164 -10.32 -10.76 22.50
CA LYS A 164 -8.89 -11.10 22.43
C LYS A 164 -8.52 -11.76 21.09
N ILE A 165 -9.36 -12.66 20.57
CA ILE A 165 -9.14 -13.28 19.24
C ILE A 165 -9.17 -12.21 18.17
N GLY A 166 -10.14 -11.31 18.23
CA GLY A 166 -10.28 -10.16 17.32
C GLY A 166 -9.06 -9.25 17.32
N GLN A 167 -8.38 -9.06 18.46
CA GLN A 167 -7.11 -8.32 18.53
C GLN A 167 -6.00 -8.99 17.72
N GLY A 168 -5.92 -10.34 17.73
CA GLY A 168 -5.00 -11.10 16.89
C GLY A 168 -5.28 -10.89 15.40
N CYS A 169 -6.56 -10.98 15.00
CA CYS A 169 -7.00 -10.70 13.64
C CYS A 169 -6.64 -9.26 13.21
N ALA A 170 -6.95 -8.27 14.05
CA ALA A 170 -6.67 -6.86 13.80
C ALA A 170 -5.16 -6.59 13.68
N LYS A 171 -4.33 -7.22 14.52
CA LYS A 171 -2.88 -7.10 14.45
C LYS A 171 -2.31 -7.67 13.16
N CYS A 172 -2.75 -8.86 12.75
CA CYS A 172 -2.34 -9.45 11.46
C CYS A 172 -2.76 -8.56 10.29
N HIS A 173 -4.01 -8.08 10.28
CA HIS A 173 -4.50 -7.20 9.23
C HIS A 173 -3.74 -5.86 9.19
N GLY A 174 -3.46 -5.25 10.34
CA GLY A 174 -2.71 -4.00 10.41
C GLY A 174 -1.26 -4.13 9.93
N ASN A 175 -0.61 -5.25 10.23
CA ASN A 175 0.79 -5.47 9.91
C ASN A 175 1.01 -5.93 8.46
N GLU A 176 0.20 -6.88 7.99
CA GLU A 176 0.49 -7.62 6.76
C GLU A 176 -0.36 -7.15 5.57
N MET A 177 -1.63 -6.78 5.82
CA MET A 177 -2.58 -6.50 4.73
C MET A 177 -2.18 -5.34 3.82
N PRO A 178 -1.65 -4.19 4.32
CA PRO A 178 -1.22 -3.10 3.44
C PRO A 178 -0.15 -3.55 2.43
N GLN A 179 0.82 -4.34 2.89
CA GLN A 179 1.90 -4.85 2.06
C GLN A 179 1.41 -5.90 1.07
N VAL A 180 0.53 -6.80 1.49
CA VAL A 180 -0.12 -7.78 0.61
C VAL A 180 -0.90 -7.06 -0.49
N TRP A 181 -1.65 -6.02 -0.15
CA TRP A 181 -2.43 -5.25 -1.12
C TRP A 181 -1.55 -4.49 -2.10
N ALA A 182 -0.51 -3.81 -1.60
CA ALA A 182 0.45 -3.11 -2.45
C ALA A 182 1.15 -4.07 -3.43
N LYS A 183 1.62 -5.23 -2.94
CA LYS A 183 2.34 -6.19 -3.79
C LYS A 183 1.43 -6.89 -4.80
N TYR A 184 0.31 -7.47 -4.36
CA TYR A 184 -0.46 -8.40 -5.20
C TYR A 184 -1.71 -7.80 -5.86
N TYR A 185 -2.25 -6.67 -5.37
CA TYR A 185 -3.51 -6.10 -5.89
C TYR A 185 -3.37 -4.72 -6.54
N TRP A 186 -2.24 -4.04 -6.36
CA TRP A 186 -1.92 -2.81 -7.09
C TRP A 186 -1.16 -3.15 -8.38
N ARG A 187 -1.60 -2.59 -9.52
CA ARG A 187 -0.85 -2.65 -10.78
C ARG A 187 0.42 -1.80 -10.68
N ASP A 188 1.49 -2.19 -11.37
CA ASP A 188 2.74 -1.41 -11.38
C ASP A 188 2.64 -0.27 -12.42
N PHE A 189 2.90 0.97 -11.99
CA PHE A 189 2.96 2.11 -12.91
C PHE A 189 4.04 1.99 -13.98
N ASP A 190 5.08 1.19 -13.75
CA ASP A 190 6.10 0.91 -14.78
C ASP A 190 5.53 0.11 -15.96
N THR A 191 4.36 -0.50 -15.81
CA THR A 191 3.65 -1.20 -16.90
C THR A 191 2.71 -0.28 -17.69
N VAL A 192 2.52 0.96 -17.24
CA VAL A 192 1.60 1.92 -17.85
C VAL A 192 2.37 2.89 -18.74
N ASN A 193 1.89 3.06 -19.96
CA ASN A 193 2.45 4.02 -20.90
C ASN A 193 1.42 5.11 -21.20
N VAL A 194 1.92 6.34 -21.34
CA VAL A 194 1.09 7.49 -21.70
C VAL A 194 1.49 7.93 -23.09
N SER A 195 0.50 8.13 -23.97
CA SER A 195 0.73 8.73 -25.28
C SER A 195 1.15 10.20 -25.09
N THR A 196 2.27 10.59 -25.69
CA THR A 196 2.81 11.96 -25.60
C THR A 196 3.18 12.48 -27.00
N PRO A 197 3.52 13.77 -27.15
CA PRO A 197 4.02 14.32 -28.41
C PRO A 197 5.27 13.63 -28.96
N GLU A 198 6.13 13.06 -28.10
CA GLU A 198 7.35 12.32 -28.49
C GLU A 198 7.09 10.81 -28.69
N GLY A 199 5.84 10.36 -28.58
CA GLY A 199 5.46 8.95 -28.60
C GLY A 199 5.04 8.43 -27.22
N ASN A 200 4.98 7.11 -27.07
CA ASN A 200 4.61 6.50 -25.79
C ASN A 200 5.79 6.59 -24.81
N LEU A 201 5.55 7.21 -23.66
CA LEU A 201 6.51 7.28 -22.56
C LEU A 201 5.98 6.52 -21.35
N SER A 202 6.89 6.14 -20.45
CA SER A 202 6.52 5.62 -19.14
C SER A 202 5.64 6.62 -18.39
N TRP A 203 4.78 6.15 -17.49
CA TRP A 203 3.95 7.01 -16.65
C TRP A 203 4.74 8.14 -15.98
N ASN A 204 5.89 7.80 -15.37
CA ASN A 204 6.73 8.75 -14.64
C ASN A 204 7.36 9.80 -15.58
N ASP A 205 7.89 9.37 -16.73
CA ASP A 205 8.48 10.30 -17.70
C ASP A 205 7.43 11.24 -18.28
N ALA A 206 6.24 10.72 -18.64
CA ALA A 206 5.16 11.54 -19.15
C ALA A 206 4.64 12.54 -18.11
N MET A 207 4.61 12.13 -16.83
CA MET A 207 4.15 12.96 -15.72
C MET A 207 5.08 14.17 -15.55
N THR A 208 6.38 13.92 -15.40
CA THR A 208 7.38 14.97 -15.18
C THR A 208 7.57 15.84 -16.42
N LYS A 209 7.71 15.24 -17.61
CA LYS A 209 8.03 16.00 -18.83
C LYS A 209 6.86 16.83 -19.36
N TYR A 210 5.62 16.37 -19.18
CA TYR A 210 4.50 17.01 -19.85
C TYR A 210 3.35 17.42 -18.93
N LEU A 211 2.82 16.54 -18.08
CA LEU A 211 1.65 16.89 -17.26
C LEU A 211 2.00 17.96 -16.22
N ASP A 212 3.05 17.73 -15.43
CA ASP A 212 3.53 18.69 -14.43
C ASP A 212 4.07 19.96 -15.09
N SER A 213 4.87 19.82 -16.15
CA SER A 213 5.39 20.96 -16.90
C SER A 213 4.28 21.85 -17.49
N GLY A 214 3.21 21.26 -18.03
CA GLY A 214 2.03 21.98 -18.48
C GLY A 214 1.32 22.69 -17.32
N TYR A 215 1.00 21.96 -16.24
CA TYR A 215 0.30 22.50 -15.08
C TYR A 215 1.07 23.64 -14.39
N SER A 216 2.34 23.41 -14.08
CA SER A 216 3.23 24.36 -13.42
C SER A 216 3.56 25.55 -14.34
N GLY A 217 3.65 25.31 -15.65
CA GLY A 217 3.85 26.34 -16.68
C GLY A 217 2.72 27.36 -16.73
N ILE A 218 1.45 26.94 -16.60
CA ILE A 218 0.29 27.85 -16.53
C ILE A 218 0.51 28.87 -15.42
N GLY A 219 0.80 28.41 -14.20
CA GLY A 219 0.99 29.28 -13.04
C GLY A 219 2.19 30.21 -13.17
N SER A 220 3.31 29.74 -13.74
CA SER A 220 4.47 30.61 -14.00
C SER A 220 4.13 31.72 -14.99
N ASN A 221 3.53 31.36 -16.11
CA ASN A 221 3.19 32.31 -17.17
C ASN A 221 2.11 33.32 -16.73
N ILE A 222 1.14 32.90 -15.91
CA ILE A 222 0.18 33.82 -15.29
C ILE A 222 0.89 34.84 -14.39
N ARG A 223 1.78 34.40 -13.49
CA ARG A 223 2.53 35.31 -12.60
C ARG A 223 3.39 36.32 -13.36
N GLU A 224 3.88 35.92 -14.53
CA GLU A 224 4.71 36.76 -15.40
C GLU A 224 3.88 37.62 -16.38
N GLY A 225 2.55 37.51 -16.39
CA GLY A 225 1.67 38.23 -17.32
C GLY A 225 1.77 37.76 -18.77
N LYS A 226 2.38 36.59 -19.02
CA LYS A 226 2.60 36.02 -20.36
C LYS A 226 1.40 35.20 -20.81
N GLN A 227 0.32 35.88 -21.19
CA GLN A 227 -0.94 35.23 -21.55
C GLN A 227 -0.77 34.17 -22.66
N GLN A 228 -0.04 34.47 -23.74
CA GLN A 228 0.13 33.51 -24.84
C GLN A 228 0.89 32.26 -24.40
N ASP A 229 1.89 32.39 -23.54
CA ASP A 229 2.63 31.25 -23.00
C ASP A 229 1.78 30.45 -22.02
N ALA A 230 0.90 31.12 -21.24
CA ALA A 230 -0.09 30.44 -20.40
C ALA A 230 -1.08 29.61 -21.25
N ILE A 231 -1.51 30.11 -22.42
CA ILE A 231 -2.32 29.34 -23.38
C ILE A 231 -1.56 28.10 -23.86
N ASN A 232 -0.28 28.23 -24.19
CA ASN A 232 0.54 27.10 -24.64
C ASN A 232 0.69 26.04 -23.54
N SER A 233 0.99 26.46 -22.31
CA SER A 233 1.05 25.56 -21.15
C SER A 233 -0.30 24.90 -20.85
N PHE A 234 -1.40 25.64 -20.98
CA PHE A 234 -2.75 25.12 -20.83
C PHE A 234 -3.07 24.01 -21.84
N ASN A 235 -2.76 24.25 -23.12
CA ASN A 235 -3.00 23.26 -24.17
C ASN A 235 -2.20 21.98 -23.94
N LEU A 236 -0.95 22.11 -23.48
CA LEU A 236 -0.14 20.97 -23.07
C LEU A 236 -0.79 20.24 -21.88
N TYR A 237 -1.14 20.95 -20.81
CA TYR A 237 -1.78 20.34 -19.64
C TYR A 237 -3.09 19.62 -19.99
N LYS A 238 -3.99 20.27 -20.73
CA LYS A 238 -5.30 19.71 -21.10
C LYS A 238 -5.15 18.45 -21.94
N SER A 239 -4.29 18.48 -22.96
CA SER A 239 -4.05 17.31 -23.82
C SER A 239 -3.43 16.16 -23.03
N MET A 240 -2.45 16.44 -22.18
CA MET A 240 -1.84 15.42 -21.34
C MET A 240 -2.81 14.85 -20.31
N LEU A 241 -3.63 15.68 -19.67
CA LEU A 241 -4.62 15.19 -18.70
C LEU A 241 -5.59 14.19 -19.33
N LEU A 242 -5.98 14.41 -20.60
CA LEU A 242 -6.80 13.46 -21.35
C LEU A 242 -6.03 12.16 -21.66
N ASN A 243 -4.75 12.25 -22.01
CA ASN A 243 -3.92 11.07 -22.25
C ASN A 243 -3.71 10.26 -20.96
N PHE A 244 -3.52 10.93 -19.82
CA PHE A 244 -3.48 10.30 -18.49
C PHE A 244 -4.83 9.65 -18.12
N LYS A 245 -5.95 10.34 -18.36
CA LYS A 245 -7.31 9.76 -18.20
C LYS A 245 -7.47 8.46 -18.98
N GLN A 246 -6.93 8.42 -20.20
CA GLN A 246 -6.96 7.22 -21.05
C GLN A 246 -6.03 6.12 -20.51
N ALA A 247 -4.80 6.47 -20.10
CA ALA A 247 -3.83 5.53 -19.53
C ALA A 247 -4.33 4.88 -18.23
N CYS A 248 -5.25 5.52 -17.50
CA CYS A 248 -5.91 4.87 -16.37
C CYS A 248 -6.60 3.54 -16.74
N ASN A 249 -7.01 3.33 -18.00
CA ASN A 249 -7.59 2.06 -18.45
C ASN A 249 -6.58 0.89 -18.40
N ASP A 250 -5.28 1.18 -18.42
CA ASP A 250 -4.24 0.15 -18.32
C ASP A 250 -4.22 -0.48 -16.92
N CYS A 251 -4.82 0.19 -15.94
CA CYS A 251 -4.94 -0.25 -14.55
C CYS A 251 -6.37 -0.59 -14.13
N HIS A 252 -7.34 0.20 -14.57
CA HIS A 252 -8.70 0.17 -14.07
C HIS A 252 -9.68 -0.39 -15.09
N ASN A 253 -10.41 -1.44 -14.69
CA ASN A 253 -11.49 -2.00 -15.51
C ASN A 253 -12.88 -1.42 -15.15
N THR A 254 -12.93 -0.48 -14.20
CA THR A 254 -14.15 0.15 -13.71
C THR A 254 -14.18 1.65 -14.01
N PRO A 255 -15.36 2.32 -13.97
CA PRO A 255 -15.43 3.77 -14.12
C PRO A 255 -14.61 4.49 -13.05
N ARG A 256 -13.89 5.55 -13.46
CA ARG A 256 -13.03 6.34 -12.59
C ARG A 256 -13.74 7.62 -12.23
N TYR A 257 -14.14 7.72 -10.97
CA TYR A 257 -14.73 8.92 -10.41
C TYR A 257 -13.64 9.80 -9.79
N TYR A 258 -13.95 11.08 -9.56
CA TYR A 258 -13.18 12.03 -8.75
C TYR A 258 -11.90 12.65 -9.35
N PHE A 259 -11.15 11.96 -10.21
CA PHE A 259 -9.86 12.49 -10.69
C PHE A 259 -9.92 13.12 -12.09
N VAL A 260 -10.77 12.59 -12.94
CA VAL A 260 -10.89 12.93 -14.36
C VAL A 260 -12.36 12.94 -14.79
N SER A 261 -13.23 13.21 -13.83
CA SER A 261 -14.68 13.31 -13.99
C SER A 261 -15.08 14.57 -14.74
N ASP A 262 -16.34 14.63 -15.18
CA ASP A 262 -16.83 15.69 -16.05
C ASP A 262 -16.78 17.07 -15.37
N ASP A 263 -16.96 17.15 -14.06
CA ASP A 263 -16.81 18.36 -13.26
C ASP A 263 -15.35 18.86 -13.24
N VAL A 264 -14.38 17.96 -13.09
CA VAL A 264 -12.95 18.30 -13.20
C VAL A 264 -12.64 18.83 -14.60
N MET A 265 -13.14 18.15 -15.64
CA MET A 265 -12.92 18.58 -17.03
C MET A 265 -13.64 19.89 -17.38
N ALA A 266 -14.77 20.19 -16.73
CA ALA A 266 -15.45 21.48 -16.84
C ALA A 266 -14.58 22.59 -16.23
N ASN A 267 -14.00 22.38 -15.04
CA ASN A 267 -13.06 23.33 -14.45
C ASN A 267 -11.82 23.56 -15.32
N VAL A 268 -11.26 22.49 -15.90
CA VAL A 268 -10.15 22.61 -16.87
C VAL A 268 -10.57 23.46 -18.08
N THR A 269 -11.79 23.28 -18.58
CA THR A 269 -12.30 24.08 -19.70
C THR A 269 -12.47 25.54 -19.32
N GLN A 270 -13.10 25.82 -18.18
CA GLN A 270 -13.29 27.18 -17.66
C GLN A 270 -11.95 27.90 -17.45
N MET A 271 -10.94 27.21 -16.89
CA MET A 271 -9.59 27.76 -16.77
C MET A 271 -9.02 28.20 -18.12
N GLY A 272 -9.20 27.37 -19.16
CA GLY A 272 -8.76 27.70 -20.52
C GLY A 272 -9.47 28.91 -21.10
N ASP A 273 -10.77 29.05 -20.85
CA ASP A 273 -11.57 30.18 -21.31
C ASP A 273 -11.15 31.49 -20.62
N ASP A 274 -10.86 31.43 -19.32
CA ASP A 274 -10.38 32.58 -18.56
C ASP A 274 -8.98 33.02 -19.00
N ILE A 275 -8.06 32.08 -19.27
CA ILE A 275 -6.73 32.40 -19.84
C ILE A 275 -6.88 33.09 -21.21
N GLN A 276 -7.76 32.58 -22.08
CA GLN A 276 -8.01 33.16 -23.40
C GLN A 276 -8.63 34.57 -23.31
N ALA A 277 -9.51 34.79 -22.35
CA ALA A 277 -10.13 36.09 -22.11
C ALA A 277 -9.21 37.12 -21.39
N GLY A 278 -7.98 36.73 -21.03
CA GLY A 278 -7.05 37.57 -20.28
C GLY A 278 -7.36 37.69 -18.78
N LYS A 279 -8.28 36.87 -18.28
CA LYS A 279 -8.70 36.77 -16.88
C LYS A 279 -7.75 35.88 -16.08
N LEU A 280 -6.48 36.29 -16.02
CA LEU A 280 -5.40 35.46 -15.51
C LEU A 280 -5.53 35.18 -14.00
N ALA A 281 -6.11 36.10 -13.23
CA ALA A 281 -6.33 35.90 -11.79
C ALA A 281 -7.41 34.83 -11.52
N GLU A 282 -8.48 34.85 -12.29
CA GLU A 282 -9.56 33.87 -12.24
C GLU A 282 -9.07 32.48 -12.65
N ALA A 283 -8.28 32.42 -13.74
CA ALA A 283 -7.65 31.17 -14.18
C ALA A 283 -6.71 30.58 -13.11
N GLU A 284 -5.95 31.41 -12.40
CA GLU A 284 -5.05 30.95 -11.32
C GLU A 284 -5.83 30.34 -10.14
N ILE A 285 -6.99 30.90 -9.79
CA ILE A 285 -7.85 30.32 -8.74
C ILE A 285 -8.29 28.92 -9.13
N ILE A 286 -8.75 28.74 -10.37
CA ILE A 286 -9.18 27.43 -10.87
C ILE A 286 -7.99 26.46 -10.94
N ARG A 287 -6.82 26.92 -11.39
CA ARG A 287 -5.60 26.12 -11.41
C ARG A 287 -5.27 25.57 -10.02
N GLN A 288 -5.32 26.42 -8.99
CA GLN A 288 -5.07 26.01 -7.61
C GLN A 288 -6.07 24.96 -7.13
N GLN A 289 -7.36 25.12 -7.46
CA GLN A 289 -8.40 24.13 -7.15
C GLN A 289 -8.15 22.79 -7.87
N LEU A 290 -7.69 22.82 -9.12
CA LEU A 290 -7.30 21.61 -9.87
C LEU A 290 -6.07 20.92 -9.26
N GLY A 291 -5.24 21.64 -8.49
CA GLY A 291 -4.16 21.05 -7.71
C GLY A 291 -4.64 20.01 -6.69
N ASP A 292 -5.84 20.15 -6.14
CA ASP A 292 -6.43 19.16 -5.24
C ASP A 292 -6.63 17.81 -5.93
N THR A 293 -6.93 17.81 -7.24
CA THR A 293 -7.04 16.59 -8.05
C THR A 293 -5.71 15.84 -8.08
N CYS A 294 -4.60 16.55 -8.29
CA CYS A 294 -3.25 15.97 -8.27
C CYS A 294 -2.94 15.35 -6.90
N ILE A 295 -3.26 16.07 -5.83
CA ILE A 295 -3.06 15.59 -4.45
C ILE A 295 -3.83 14.30 -4.20
N ARG A 296 -5.12 14.24 -4.59
CA ARG A 296 -5.93 13.05 -4.37
C ARG A 296 -5.40 11.85 -5.17
N CYS A 297 -4.93 12.06 -6.42
CA CYS A 297 -4.26 11.01 -7.19
C CYS A 297 -3.02 10.47 -6.46
N HIS A 298 -2.20 11.37 -5.92
CA HIS A 298 -0.98 11.00 -5.20
C HIS A 298 -1.29 10.25 -3.90
N ILE A 299 -2.23 10.74 -3.10
CA ILE A 299 -2.63 10.08 -1.84
C ILE A 299 -3.11 8.65 -2.10
N LEU A 300 -3.87 8.43 -3.19
CA LEU A 300 -4.41 7.11 -3.48
C LEU A 300 -3.36 6.14 -4.05
N HIS A 301 -2.52 6.60 -4.99
CA HIS A 301 -1.65 5.70 -5.75
C HIS A 301 -0.23 5.62 -5.21
N MET A 302 0.38 6.75 -4.83
CA MET A 302 1.82 6.80 -4.54
C MET A 302 2.21 5.94 -3.33
N PRO A 303 1.47 5.93 -2.19
CA PRO A 303 1.84 5.07 -1.07
C PRO A 303 1.93 3.58 -1.44
N ALA A 304 0.99 3.10 -2.25
CA ALA A 304 0.96 1.71 -2.69
C ALA A 304 2.02 1.42 -3.78
N GLN A 305 2.22 2.32 -4.74
CA GLN A 305 3.28 2.19 -5.75
C GLN A 305 4.67 2.19 -5.13
N ASP A 306 4.94 3.12 -4.20
CA ASP A 306 6.22 3.21 -3.51
C ASP A 306 6.49 1.95 -2.68
N MET A 307 5.46 1.46 -1.99
CA MET A 307 5.54 0.22 -1.22
C MET A 307 5.85 -0.97 -2.14
N LYS A 308 5.08 -1.14 -3.23
CA LYS A 308 5.30 -2.19 -4.22
C LYS A 308 6.70 -2.11 -4.82
N GLY A 309 7.14 -0.93 -5.25
CA GLY A 309 8.47 -0.70 -5.80
C GLY A 309 9.59 -1.08 -4.82
N LYS A 310 9.47 -0.76 -3.53
CA LYS A 310 10.45 -1.15 -2.50
C LYS A 310 10.46 -2.66 -2.22
N MET A 311 9.34 -3.34 -2.44
CA MET A 311 9.20 -4.78 -2.23
C MET A 311 9.66 -5.62 -3.42
N GLU A 312 9.61 -5.06 -4.64
CA GLU A 312 9.90 -5.80 -5.88
C GLU A 312 11.20 -5.39 -6.57
N LYS A 313 11.65 -4.13 -6.40
CA LYS A 313 12.80 -3.55 -7.12
C LYS A 313 13.98 -3.29 -6.20
#